data_AF-A0A1Y1BLB0-F1
#
_entry.id   AF-A0A1Y1BLB0-F1
#
_cell.length_a   1.000
_cell.length_b   1.000
_cell.length_c   1.000
_cell.angle_alpha   90.00
_cell.angle_beta   90.00
_cell.angle_gamma   90.00
#
_symmetry.space_group_name_H-M   'P 1'
#
loop_
_entity.id
_entity.type
_entity.pdbx_description
1 polymer ?
#
loop_
_entity_poly.entity_id
_entity_poly.type
_entity_poly.pdbx_seq_one_letter_code
_entity_poly.pdbx_strand_id
1 'polypeptide(L)'
;MNINEAVPTVGDVAGRVAPRPAPDNARRIVVNWMYAAAIVHLLVGVAVPWLAGAPFADAYHRGIELHFWAGAAPEPARVQQIWWMSLIGATVQCASVWMLALVHLGNRLRKREVWGWLLAGLLIWAPQDMLFSLQAHVWGHVAIDAAALVAMVPPLVWLLMRDTV
;
A
#
# COMPACT_ATOMS: atom_id res chain seq x y z
N MET A 1 17.82 62.29 19.24
CA MET A 1 17.65 60.97 19.91
C MET A 1 16.29 60.99 20.56
N ASN A 2 15.29 60.37 19.93
CA ASN A 2 13.88 60.49 20.34
C ASN A 2 13.48 59.19 21.06
N ILE A 3 13.27 59.30 22.37
CA ILE A 3 12.91 58.19 23.26
C ILE A 3 11.39 58.11 23.39
N ASN A 4 10.74 57.47 22.42
CA ASN A 4 9.33 57.08 22.52
C ASN A 4 9.21 55.59 22.17
N GLU A 5 9.70 54.72 23.05
CA GLU A 5 9.31 53.30 23.02
C GLU A 5 7.95 53.17 23.70
N ALA A 6 6.91 53.00 22.89
CA ALA A 6 5.59 52.67 23.38
C ALA A 6 5.63 51.28 24.03
N VAL A 7 5.37 51.23 25.34
CA VAL A 7 5.21 49.96 26.07
C VAL A 7 3.93 49.28 25.58
N PRO A 8 3.99 48.06 25.02
CA PRO A 8 2.80 47.36 24.55
C PRO A 8 1.90 47.06 25.76
N THR A 9 0.63 47.44 25.66
CA THR A 9 -0.34 47.23 26.74
C THR A 9 -0.75 45.76 26.80
N VAL A 10 -1.22 45.30 27.96
CA VAL A 10 -1.66 43.90 28.19
C VAL A 10 -2.72 43.42 27.17
N GLY A 11 -3.45 44.36 26.55
CA GLY A 11 -4.39 44.08 25.45
C GLY A 11 -3.72 43.61 24.14
N ASP A 12 -2.48 44.01 23.86
CA ASP A 12 -1.76 43.63 22.63
C ASP A 12 -1.30 42.17 22.63
N VAL A 13 -1.14 41.56 23.81
CA VAL A 13 -0.71 40.17 23.96
C VAL A 13 -1.90 39.20 23.76
N ALA A 14 -3.12 39.64 24.08
CA ALA A 14 -4.33 38.82 23.96
C ALA A 14 -4.82 38.65 22.51
N GLY A 15 -4.37 39.51 21.57
CA GLY A 15 -4.82 39.53 20.18
C GLY A 15 -4.04 38.65 19.20
N ARG A 16 -3.02 37.91 19.62
CA ARG A 16 -2.15 37.13 18.71
C ARG A 16 -2.13 35.63 18.96
N VAL A 17 -3.15 35.07 19.59
CA VAL A 17 -3.36 33.62 19.52
C VAL A 17 -4.10 33.33 18.22
N ALA A 18 -3.33 33.15 17.14
CA ALA A 18 -3.89 32.64 15.89
C ALA A 18 -4.68 31.34 16.21
N PRO A 19 -5.93 31.21 15.73
CA PRO A 19 -6.72 30.02 16.00
C PRO A 19 -5.92 28.80 15.53
N ARG A 20 -5.74 27.84 16.44
CA ARG A 20 -5.04 26.58 16.14
C ARG A 20 -5.70 25.98 14.88
N PRO A 21 -4.94 25.66 13.82
CA PRO A 21 -5.52 25.14 12.59
C PRO A 21 -6.38 23.92 12.93
N ALA A 22 -7.59 23.87 12.36
CA ALA A 22 -8.53 22.80 12.62
C ALA A 22 -7.86 21.43 12.38
N PRO A 23 -8.11 20.42 13.25
CA PRO A 23 -7.47 19.12 13.10
C PRO A 23 -7.80 18.53 11.72
N ASP A 24 -6.76 18.11 10.99
CA ASP A 24 -6.88 17.48 9.69
C ASP A 24 -7.33 16.01 9.83
N ASN A 25 -8.58 15.84 10.25
CA ASN A 25 -9.16 14.53 10.53
C ASN A 25 -9.24 13.66 9.27
N ALA A 26 -9.55 14.27 8.11
CA ALA A 26 -9.59 13.56 6.83
C ALA A 26 -8.22 12.98 6.48
N ARG A 27 -7.14 13.76 6.58
CA ARG A 27 -5.79 13.26 6.27
C ARG A 27 -5.37 12.19 7.25
N ARG A 28 -5.70 12.34 8.53
CA ARG A 28 -5.41 11.32 9.54
C ARG A 28 -6.11 10.00 9.22
N ILE A 29 -7.38 10.03 8.81
CA ILE A 29 -8.11 8.82 8.39
C ILE A 29 -7.43 8.16 7.19
N VAL A 30 -7.08 8.95 6.17
CA VAL A 30 -6.44 8.43 4.95
C VAL A 30 -5.05 7.85 5.24
N VAL A 31 -4.23 8.50 6.06
CA VAL A 31 -2.93 7.97 6.48
C VAL A 31 -3.07 6.69 7.31
N ASN A 32 -4.03 6.66 8.24
CA ASN A 32 -4.32 5.45 9.02
C ASN A 32 -4.77 4.29 8.12
N TRP A 33 -5.55 4.59 7.08
CA TRP A 33 -5.92 3.62 6.06
C TRP A 33 -4.70 3.09 5.32
N MET A 34 -3.76 3.94 4.92
CA MET A 34 -2.51 3.51 4.27
C MET A 34 -1.65 2.63 5.19
N TYR A 35 -1.59 2.94 6.49
CA TYR A 35 -0.96 2.05 7.47
C TYR A 35 -1.66 0.70 7.55
N ALA A 36 -2.99 0.68 7.65
CA ALA A 36 -3.77 -0.54 7.70
C ALA A 36 -3.54 -1.39 6.44
N ALA A 37 -3.54 -0.77 5.25
CA ALA A 37 -3.24 -1.45 4.00
C ALA A 37 -1.84 -2.08 4.02
N ALA A 38 -0.80 -1.35 4.44
CA ALA A 38 0.56 -1.89 4.52
C ALA A 38 0.70 -3.01 5.55
N ILE A 39 0.01 -2.93 6.69
CA ILE A 39 -0.05 -4.01 7.68
C ILE A 39 -0.74 -5.24 7.09
N VAL A 40 -1.87 -5.08 6.39
CA VAL A 40 -2.57 -6.20 5.74
C VAL A 40 -1.66 -6.89 4.73
N HIS A 41 -0.92 -6.15 3.90
CA HIS A 41 0.04 -6.75 2.97
C HIS A 41 1.14 -7.53 3.71
N LEU A 42 1.67 -6.98 4.82
CA LEU A 42 2.67 -7.68 5.63
C LEU A 42 2.10 -9.00 6.18
N LEU A 43 0.90 -8.96 6.74
CA LEU A 43 0.23 -10.14 7.30
C LEU A 43 -0.06 -11.19 6.22
N VAL A 44 -0.51 -10.77 5.03
CA VAL A 44 -0.68 -11.66 3.88
C VAL A 44 0.65 -12.28 3.47
N GLY A 45 1.71 -11.48 3.34
CA GLY A 45 3.05 -11.97 3.02
C GLY A 45 3.58 -12.97 4.06
N VAL A 46 3.25 -12.80 5.33
CA VAL A 46 3.58 -13.75 6.41
C VAL A 46 2.74 -15.03 6.29
N ALA A 47 1.45 -14.91 5.96
CA ALA A 47 0.53 -16.04 5.93
C ALA A 47 0.71 -16.94 4.70
N VAL A 48 0.97 -16.37 3.52
CA VAL A 48 1.03 -17.09 2.24
C VAL A 48 1.96 -18.31 2.27
N PRO A 49 3.20 -18.25 2.79
CA PRO A 49 4.08 -19.43 2.84
C PRO A 49 3.51 -20.62 3.61
N TRP A 50 2.69 -20.36 4.64
CA TRP A 50 2.07 -21.41 5.46
C TRP A 50 0.77 -21.93 4.88
N LEU A 51 0.11 -21.13 4.05
CA LEU A 51 -1.20 -21.45 3.48
C LEU A 51 -1.13 -21.88 2.02
N ALA A 52 0.02 -21.74 1.36
CA ALA A 52 0.19 -22.03 -0.06
C ALA A 52 -0.19 -23.48 -0.41
N GLY A 53 0.11 -24.46 0.45
CA GLY A 53 -0.24 -25.86 0.22
C GLY A 53 -1.58 -26.30 0.81
N ALA A 54 -2.39 -25.39 1.34
CA ALA A 54 -3.63 -25.75 2.04
C ALA A 54 -4.74 -26.17 1.06
N PRO A 55 -5.69 -27.04 1.47
CA PRO A 55 -6.75 -27.54 0.58
C PRO A 55 -7.62 -26.46 -0.08
N PHE A 56 -7.78 -25.30 0.58
CA PHE A 56 -8.55 -24.20 -0.02
C PHE A 56 -7.86 -23.60 -1.26
N ALA A 57 -6.54 -23.77 -1.40
CA ALA A 57 -5.77 -23.33 -2.56
C ALA A 57 -5.80 -24.34 -3.71
N ASP A 58 -6.38 -25.54 -3.54
CA ASP A 58 -6.38 -26.58 -4.57
C ASP A 58 -7.03 -26.16 -5.87
N ALA A 59 -8.14 -25.41 -5.78
CA ALA A 59 -8.84 -24.89 -6.95
C ALA A 59 -7.97 -23.88 -7.71
N TYR A 60 -7.23 -23.04 -6.98
CA TYR A 60 -6.30 -22.07 -7.55
C TYR A 60 -5.16 -22.79 -8.30
N HIS A 61 -4.50 -23.75 -7.64
CA HIS A 61 -3.41 -24.50 -8.27
C HIS A 61 -3.87 -25.29 -9.48
N ARG A 62 -5.04 -25.92 -9.40
CA ARG A 62 -5.63 -26.65 -10.52
C ARG A 62 -5.93 -25.72 -11.70
N GLY A 63 -6.38 -24.49 -11.43
CA GLY A 63 -6.57 -23.47 -12.46
C GLY A 63 -5.29 -23.18 -13.24
N ILE A 64 -4.16 -23.05 -12.54
CA ILE A 64 -2.85 -22.86 -13.16
C ILE A 64 -2.41 -24.10 -13.93
N GLU A 65 -2.58 -25.29 -13.34
CA GLU A 65 -2.22 -26.56 -13.99
C GLU A 65 -2.96 -26.74 -15.32
N LEU A 66 -4.26 -26.45 -15.35
CA LEU A 66 -5.08 -26.55 -16.57
C LEU A 66 -4.67 -25.56 -17.67
N HIS A 67 -3.99 -24.47 -17.33
CA HIS A 67 -3.45 -23.55 -18.32
C HIS A 67 -2.25 -24.15 -19.06
N PHE A 68 -1.37 -24.88 -18.36
CA PHE A 68 -0.14 -25.43 -18.93
C PHE A 68 -0.29 -26.86 -19.44
N TRP A 69 -1.23 -27.64 -18.92
CA TRP A 69 -1.45 -29.03 -19.27
C TRP A 69 -2.92 -29.31 -19.58
N ALA A 70 -3.19 -29.88 -20.76
CA ALA A 70 -4.53 -30.30 -21.15
C ALA A 70 -5.05 -31.56 -20.41
N GLY A 71 -4.19 -32.21 -19.62
CA GLY A 71 -4.47 -33.43 -18.86
C GLY A 71 -3.91 -33.34 -17.44
N ALA A 72 -3.61 -34.48 -16.82
CA ALA A 72 -2.99 -34.49 -15.49
C ALA A 72 -1.64 -33.76 -15.52
N ALA A 73 -1.50 -32.73 -14.68
CA ALA A 73 -0.21 -32.06 -14.51
C ALA A 73 0.80 -33.01 -13.85
N PRO A 74 2.10 -32.89 -14.17
CA PRO A 74 3.14 -33.61 -13.46
C PRO A 74 3.11 -33.27 -11.98
N GLU A 75 3.29 -34.26 -11.11
CA GLU A 75 3.28 -34.07 -9.64
C GLU A 75 4.24 -32.95 -9.16
N PRO A 76 5.45 -32.79 -9.73
CA PRO A 76 6.34 -31.69 -9.35
C PRO A 76 5.80 -30.28 -9.66
N ALA A 77 4.84 -30.14 -10.57
CA ALA A 77 4.25 -28.84 -10.91
C ALA A 77 3.54 -28.22 -9.70
N ARG A 78 2.84 -29.05 -8.91
CA ARG A 78 2.18 -28.60 -7.69
C ARG A 78 3.19 -28.12 -6.65
N VAL A 79 4.23 -28.91 -6.41
CA VAL A 79 5.30 -28.58 -5.47
C VAL A 79 5.99 -27.27 -5.87
N GLN A 80 6.25 -27.09 -7.17
CA GLN A 80 6.83 -25.86 -7.71
C GLN A 80 5.91 -24.63 -7.50
N GLN A 81 4.60 -24.77 -7.68
CA GLN A 81 3.67 -23.65 -7.44
C GLN A 81 3.64 -23.24 -5.96
N ILE A 82 3.59 -24.21 -5.03
CA ILE A 82 3.64 -23.95 -3.59
C ILE A 82 4.95 -23.23 -3.22
N TRP A 83 6.07 -23.68 -3.80
CA TRP A 83 7.37 -23.05 -3.60
C TRP A 83 7.39 -21.60 -4.10
N TRP A 84 6.89 -21.34 -5.31
CA TRP A 84 6.81 -19.98 -5.85
C TRP A 84 5.93 -19.05 -5.01
N MET A 85 4.75 -19.50 -4.60
CA MET A 85 3.87 -18.72 -3.72
C MET A 85 4.55 -18.38 -2.39
N SER A 86 5.27 -19.34 -1.81
CA SER A 86 6.03 -19.14 -0.58
C SER A 86 7.13 -18.10 -0.76
N LEU A 87 7.83 -18.12 -1.89
CA LEU A 87 8.87 -17.14 -2.23
C LEU A 87 8.27 -15.73 -2.43
N ILE A 88 7.11 -15.63 -3.10
CA ILE A 88 6.38 -14.37 -3.26
C ILE A 88 5.97 -13.81 -1.89
N GLY A 89 5.56 -14.66 -0.94
CA GLY A 89 5.26 -14.24 0.42
C GLY A 89 6.39 -13.43 1.06
N ALA A 90 7.64 -13.91 0.95
CA ALA A 90 8.81 -13.18 1.45
C ALA A 90 9.02 -11.83 0.74
N THR A 91 8.80 -11.79 -0.58
CA THR A 91 8.87 -10.54 -1.37
C THR A 91 7.82 -9.53 -0.94
N VAL A 92 6.57 -9.98 -0.72
CA VAL A 92 5.47 -9.14 -0.24
C VAL A 92 5.77 -8.61 1.16
N GLN A 93 6.36 -9.41 2.05
CA GLN A 93 6.79 -8.92 3.38
C GLN A 93 7.82 -7.80 3.26
N CYS A 94 8.86 -7.99 2.42
CA CYS A 94 9.87 -6.97 2.17
C CYS A 94 9.25 -5.68 1.61
N ALA A 95 8.42 -5.79 0.58
CA ALA A 95 7.69 -4.65 0.02
C ALA A 95 6.84 -3.94 1.08
N SER A 96 6.16 -4.70 1.95
CA SER A 96 5.31 -4.15 3.01
C SER A 96 6.11 -3.38 4.06
N VAL A 97 7.33 -3.79 4.38
CA VAL A 97 8.24 -3.03 5.25
C VAL A 97 8.58 -1.68 4.62
N TRP A 98 8.90 -1.66 3.32
CA TRP A 98 9.13 -0.41 2.60
C TRP A 98 7.88 0.46 2.53
N MET A 99 6.70 -0.15 2.34
CA MET A 99 5.43 0.55 2.38
C MET A 99 5.20 1.22 3.73
N LEU A 100 5.39 0.50 4.84
CA LEU A 100 5.27 1.06 6.19
C LEU A 100 6.25 2.21 6.42
N ALA A 101 7.49 2.06 5.96
CA ALA A 101 8.51 3.12 6.06
C ALA A 101 8.10 4.37 5.28
N LEU A 102 7.62 4.21 4.04
CA LEU A 102 7.16 5.32 3.20
C LEU A 102 5.88 5.97 3.74
N VAL A 103 4.91 5.19 4.22
CA VAL A 103 3.71 5.75 4.88
C VAL A 103 4.11 6.54 6.13
N HIS A 104 5.06 6.02 6.91
CA HIS A 104 5.59 6.74 8.07
C HIS A 104 6.30 8.03 7.69
N LEU A 105 7.16 7.98 6.67
CA LEU A 105 7.88 9.12 6.17
C LEU A 105 6.93 10.17 5.57
N GLY A 106 5.93 9.76 4.80
CA GLY A 106 4.92 10.64 4.21
C GLY A 106 4.05 11.29 5.30
N ASN A 107 3.72 10.56 6.35
CA ASN A 107 3.01 11.13 7.49
C ASN A 107 3.86 12.17 8.24
N ARG A 108 5.14 11.87 8.49
CA ARG A 108 6.09 12.73 9.22
C ARG A 108 6.49 13.97 8.44
N LEU A 109 6.93 13.80 7.19
CA LEU A 109 7.49 14.86 6.36
C LEU A 109 6.42 15.66 5.62
N ARG A 110 5.23 15.09 5.41
CA ARG A 110 4.15 15.68 4.60
C ARG A 110 4.58 16.09 3.20
N LYS A 111 5.51 15.34 2.60
CA LYS A 111 6.02 15.57 1.24
C LYS A 111 5.28 14.71 0.23
N ARG A 112 4.73 15.32 -0.82
CA ARG A 112 4.06 14.62 -1.92
C ARG A 112 4.91 13.54 -2.57
N GLU A 113 6.22 13.74 -2.66
CA GLU A 113 7.13 12.82 -3.36
C GLU A 113 7.09 11.43 -2.74
N VAL A 114 6.89 11.35 -1.41
CA VAL A 114 6.83 10.06 -0.70
C VAL A 114 5.59 9.26 -1.12
N TRP A 115 4.44 9.92 -1.26
CA TRP A 115 3.22 9.30 -1.78
C TRP A 115 3.38 8.91 -3.26
N GLY A 116 4.09 9.76 -4.02
CA GLY A 116 4.45 9.49 -5.40
C GLY A 116 5.28 8.22 -5.58
N TRP A 117 6.24 7.94 -4.69
CA TRP A 117 7.03 6.71 -4.73
C TRP A 117 6.21 5.45 -4.43
N LEU A 118 5.26 5.52 -3.49
CA LEU A 118 4.32 4.43 -3.24
C LEU A 118 3.44 4.17 -4.47
N LEU A 119 2.91 5.24 -5.07
CA LEU A 119 2.08 5.13 -6.27
C LEU A 119 2.88 4.58 -7.47
N ALA A 120 4.10 5.06 -7.67
CA ALA A 120 4.97 4.59 -8.75
C ALA A 120 5.28 3.09 -8.63
N GLY A 121 5.61 2.61 -7.42
CA GLY A 121 5.82 1.18 -7.18
C GLY A 121 4.57 0.35 -7.55
N LEU A 122 3.39 0.82 -7.13
CA LEU A 122 2.13 0.14 -7.42
C LEU A 122 1.78 0.12 -8.91
N LEU A 123 2.02 1.22 -9.62
CA LEU A 123 1.77 1.37 -11.06
C LEU A 123 2.79 0.64 -11.94
N ILE A 124 3.99 0.34 -11.43
CA ILE A 124 4.96 -0.50 -12.15
C ILE A 124 4.58 -1.98 -11.97
N TRP A 125 4.24 -2.37 -10.75
CA TRP A 125 3.96 -3.77 -10.40
C TRP A 125 2.62 -4.26 -10.96
N ALA A 126 1.51 -3.60 -10.62
CA ALA A 126 0.18 -4.15 -10.86
C ALA A 126 -0.16 -4.38 -12.34
N PRO A 127 0.19 -3.49 -13.29
CA PRO A 127 -0.11 -3.75 -14.70
C PRO A 127 0.58 -5.01 -15.25
N GLN A 128 1.81 -5.28 -14.80
CA GLN A 128 2.54 -6.47 -15.24
C GLN A 128 1.93 -7.73 -14.64
N ASP A 129 1.64 -7.73 -13.33
CA ASP A 129 1.04 -8.87 -12.64
C ASP A 129 -0.34 -9.25 -13.21
N MET A 130 -1.19 -8.23 -13.42
CA MET A 130 -2.51 -8.40 -14.01
C MET A 130 -2.41 -8.87 -15.48
N LEU A 131 -1.47 -8.37 -16.27
CA LEU A 131 -1.29 -8.78 -17.67
C LEU A 131 -0.93 -10.27 -17.78
N PHE A 132 0.06 -10.72 -17.00
CA PHE A 132 0.45 -12.14 -17.01
C PHE A 132 -0.66 -13.04 -16.47
N SER A 133 -1.39 -12.58 -15.45
CA SER A 133 -2.54 -13.31 -14.91
C SER A 133 -3.69 -13.44 -15.92
N LEU A 134 -3.98 -12.39 -16.69
CA LEU A 134 -4.97 -12.42 -17.76
C LEU A 134 -4.57 -13.38 -18.89
N GLN A 135 -3.29 -13.37 -19.29
CA GLN A 135 -2.75 -14.30 -20.29
C GLN A 135 -2.89 -15.76 -19.84
N ALA A 136 -2.76 -16.01 -18.55
CA ALA A 136 -2.93 -17.33 -17.94
C ALA A 136 -4.40 -17.67 -17.58
N HIS A 137 -5.36 -16.78 -17.86
CA HIS A 137 -6.77 -16.89 -17.44
C HIS A 137 -6.98 -17.07 -15.91
N VAL A 138 -6.04 -16.60 -15.10
CA VAL A 138 -6.09 -16.65 -13.64
C VAL A 138 -6.79 -15.39 -13.10
N TRP A 139 -8.11 -15.34 -13.27
CA TRP A 139 -8.93 -14.19 -12.89
C TRP A 139 -8.89 -13.84 -11.40
N GLY A 140 -8.56 -14.81 -10.54
CA GLY A 140 -8.40 -14.58 -9.11
C GLY A 140 -7.30 -13.56 -8.78
N HIS A 141 -6.18 -13.61 -9.49
CA HIS A 141 -5.08 -12.65 -9.29
C HIS A 141 -5.49 -11.24 -9.73
N VAL A 142 -6.09 -11.13 -10.92
CA VAL A 142 -6.60 -9.87 -11.45
C VAL A 142 -7.56 -9.21 -10.46
N ALA A 143 -8.45 -9.99 -9.84
CA ALA A 143 -9.40 -9.50 -8.85
C ALA A 143 -8.70 -9.02 -7.56
N ILE A 144 -7.70 -9.76 -7.07
CA ILE A 144 -6.91 -9.38 -5.89
C ILE A 144 -6.12 -8.10 -6.16
N ASP A 145 -5.45 -7.99 -7.31
CA ASP A 145 -4.69 -6.81 -7.70
C ASP A 145 -5.59 -5.60 -7.87
N ALA A 146 -6.74 -5.77 -8.54
CA ALA A 146 -7.72 -4.70 -8.69
C ALA A 146 -8.23 -4.21 -7.33
N ALA A 147 -8.49 -5.11 -6.38
CA ALA A 147 -8.87 -4.74 -5.02
C ALA A 147 -7.76 -3.96 -4.30
N ALA A 148 -6.50 -4.39 -4.44
CA ALA A 148 -5.35 -3.67 -3.87
C ALA A 148 -5.20 -2.26 -4.49
N LEU A 149 -5.34 -2.14 -5.81
CA LEU A 149 -5.32 -0.85 -6.52
C LEU A 149 -6.44 0.07 -6.05
N VAL A 150 -7.67 -0.42 -5.96
CA VAL A 150 -8.81 0.37 -5.46
C VAL A 150 -8.61 0.79 -4.00
N ALA A 151 -8.01 -0.07 -3.18
CA ALA A 151 -7.74 0.23 -1.78
C ALA A 151 -6.63 1.28 -1.61
N MET A 152 -5.67 1.38 -2.54
CA MET A 152 -4.46 2.19 -2.36
C MET A 152 -4.34 3.40 -3.29
N VAL A 153 -4.74 3.29 -4.56
CA VAL A 153 -4.57 4.39 -5.53
C VAL A 153 -5.39 5.62 -5.15
N PRO A 154 -6.70 5.54 -4.86
CA PRO A 154 -7.48 6.72 -4.48
C PRO A 154 -6.90 7.48 -3.26
N PRO A 155 -6.57 6.84 -2.12
CA PRO A 155 -5.97 7.55 -0.99
C PRO A 155 -4.58 8.11 -1.30
N LEU A 156 -3.75 7.41 -2.09
CA LEU A 156 -2.44 7.91 -2.50
C LEU A 156 -2.54 9.15 -3.40
N VAL A 157 -3.41 9.12 -4.41
CA VAL A 157 -3.65 10.28 -5.28
C VAL A 157 -4.18 11.46 -4.47
N TRP A 158 -5.10 11.21 -3.54
CA TRP A 158 -5.62 12.25 -2.66
C TRP A 158 -4.53 12.86 -1.77
N LEU A 159 -3.65 12.04 -1.17
CA LEU A 159 -2.52 12.52 -0.37
C LEU A 159 -1.51 13.30 -1.21
N LEU A 160 -1.23 12.84 -2.44
CA LEU A 160 -0.37 13.50 -3.40
C LEU A 160 -0.89 14.91 -3.76
N MET A 161 -2.20 15.05 -3.94
CA MET A 161 -2.85 16.34 -4.24
C MET A 161 -3.00 17.25 -3.02
N ARG A 162 -2.96 16.70 -1.80
CA ARG A 162 -3.15 17.46 -0.55
C ARG A 162 -1.84 17.96 0.05
N ASP A 163 -0.78 17.17 -0.01
CA ASP A 163 0.53 17.48 0.58
C ASP A 163 1.41 18.26 -0.44
N THR A 164 0.91 19.40 -0.95
CA THR A 164 1.47 20.16 -2.08
C THR A 164 2.68 21.05 -1.77
N VAL A 165 3.19 21.03 -0.53
CA VAL A 165 4.30 21.89 -0.04
C VAL A 165 5.48 21.05 0.44
#